data_AF-A0A6G3SMH3-F1
#
_entry.id   AF-A0A6G3SMH3-F1
#
_cell.length_a   1.000
_cell.length_b   1.000
_cell.length_c   1.000
_cell.angle_alpha   90.00
_cell.angle_beta   90.00
_cell.angle_gamma   90.00
#
_symmetry.space_group_name_H-M   'P 1'
#
loop_
_entity.id
_entity.type
_entity.pdbx_description
1 polymer ?
#
loop_
_entity_poly.entity_id
_entity_poly.type
_entity_poly.pdbx_seq_one_letter_code
_entity_poly.pdbx_strand_id
1 'polypeptide(L)'
;MTGEASAVPSPPPPWWVFHATGRAPEGEPPELPEPPPWRTFPGGPLQPPPPEDDRAAERRLGRIQDGPQLRREEIDAVNAALLLRRPLLITGPPGVGKSTLAYLIARELGLGRVLPWSVVSRSTLK
;
A
#
# COMPACT_ATOMS: atom_id res chain seq x y z
N MET A 1 -23.33 -31.79 16.57
CA MET A 1 -22.27 -30.96 17.16
C MET A 1 -20.99 -31.22 16.36
N THR A 2 -20.83 -30.54 15.23
CA THR A 2 -19.61 -30.63 14.42
C THR A 2 -18.71 -29.49 14.85
N GLY A 3 -17.62 -29.81 15.53
CA GLY A 3 -16.62 -28.83 15.96
C GLY A 3 -15.93 -28.26 14.73
N GLU A 4 -16.13 -26.98 14.49
CA GLU A 4 -15.37 -26.21 13.51
C GLU A 4 -13.96 -26.05 14.08
N ALA A 5 -13.03 -26.87 13.57
CA ALA A 5 -11.62 -26.74 13.88
C ALA A 5 -11.17 -25.34 13.40
N SER A 6 -11.01 -24.40 14.34
CA SER A 6 -10.39 -23.12 14.07
C SER A 6 -8.98 -23.39 13.54
N ALA A 7 -8.83 -23.28 12.22
CA ALA A 7 -7.54 -23.39 11.56
C ALA A 7 -6.65 -22.28 12.11
N VAL A 8 -5.56 -22.67 12.76
CA VAL A 8 -4.52 -21.72 13.19
C VAL A 8 -4.04 -21.00 11.92
N PRO A 9 -4.04 -19.65 11.89
CA PRO A 9 -3.64 -18.92 10.69
C PRO A 9 -2.19 -19.28 10.35
N SER A 10 -1.97 -19.77 9.13
CA SER A 10 -0.63 -20.06 8.60
C SER A 10 0.22 -18.78 8.64
N PRO A 11 1.51 -18.85 9.02
CA PRO A 11 2.37 -17.67 9.06
C PRO A 11 2.44 -16.95 7.70
N PRO A 12 2.75 -15.65 7.68
CA PRO A 12 2.99 -14.94 6.44
C PRO A 12 4.22 -15.54 5.71
N PRO A 13 4.21 -15.60 4.36
CA PRO A 13 5.39 -15.98 3.59
C PRO A 13 6.57 -15.05 3.83
N PRO A 14 7.82 -15.54 3.75
CA PRO A 14 9.02 -14.75 4.04
C PRO A 14 9.30 -13.63 3.03
N TRP A 15 8.63 -13.62 1.88
CA TRP A 15 8.76 -12.59 0.84
C TRP A 15 7.82 -11.41 1.04
N TRP A 16 6.94 -11.44 2.05
CA TRP A 16 6.05 -10.32 2.34
C TRP A 16 6.82 -9.16 2.98
N VAL A 17 6.66 -7.99 2.38
CA VAL A 17 7.10 -6.69 2.93
C VAL A 17 5.93 -5.88 3.48
N PHE A 18 4.72 -6.15 2.99
CA PHE A 18 3.45 -5.54 3.39
C PHE A 18 2.54 -6.59 4.03
N HIS A 19 1.93 -6.27 5.17
CA HIS A 19 1.12 -7.16 6.00
C HIS A 19 -0.30 -6.62 6.26
N ALA A 20 -0.63 -5.45 5.71
CA ALA A 20 -1.92 -4.77 5.88
C ALA A 20 -2.28 -4.45 7.34
N THR A 21 -1.27 -4.22 8.17
CA THR A 21 -1.45 -3.80 9.57
C THR A 21 -1.76 -2.31 9.65
N GLY A 22 -1.22 -1.51 8.72
CA GLY A 22 -1.31 -0.04 8.75
C GLY A 22 -0.46 0.62 9.81
N ARG A 23 0.39 -0.14 10.53
CA ARG A 23 1.38 0.42 11.44
C ARG A 23 2.59 0.88 10.64
N ALA A 24 3.11 2.06 10.95
CA ALA A 24 4.33 2.54 10.34
C ALA A 24 5.51 1.61 10.70
N PRO A 25 6.52 1.50 9.82
CA PRO A 25 7.68 0.66 10.11
C PRO A 25 8.41 1.19 11.35
N GLU A 26 8.84 0.28 12.22
CA GLU A 26 9.66 0.62 13.39
C GLU A 26 11.12 0.84 12.95
N GLY A 27 11.38 1.97 12.27
CA GLY A 27 12.70 2.35 11.77
C GLY A 27 12.74 2.53 10.26
N GLU A 28 13.71 1.90 9.61
CA GLU A 28 13.89 2.01 8.16
C GLU A 28 12.77 1.29 7.40
N PRO A 29 12.30 1.87 6.27
CA PRO A 29 11.40 1.18 5.36
C PRO A 29 11.94 -0.19 4.95
N PRO A 30 11.06 -1.18 4.71
CA PRO A 30 11.50 -2.48 4.23
C PRO A 30 12.19 -2.34 2.86
N GLU A 31 13.26 -3.10 2.68
CA GLU A 31 14.05 -3.07 1.45
C GLU A 31 13.24 -3.64 0.28
N LEU A 32 13.13 -2.86 -0.80
CA LEU A 32 12.50 -3.29 -2.05
C LEU A 32 13.58 -3.51 -3.11
N PRO A 33 13.44 -4.54 -3.97
CA PRO A 33 14.41 -4.82 -5.02
C PRO A 33 14.55 -3.61 -5.96
N GLU A 34 15.74 -3.39 -6.51
CA GLU A 34 16.04 -2.31 -7.44
C GLU A 34 15.01 -2.23 -8.59
N PRO A 35 14.65 -1.03 -9.06
CA PRO A 35 13.69 -0.88 -10.14
C PRO A 35 14.24 -1.52 -11.44
N PRO A 36 13.42 -2.26 -12.19
CA PRO A 36 13.85 -2.84 -13.45
C PRO A 36 14.17 -1.74 -14.49
N PRO A 37 14.96 -2.04 -15.54
CA PRO A 37 15.42 -1.05 -16.51
C PRO A 37 14.30 -0.24 -17.19
N TRP A 38 13.11 -0.84 -17.41
CA TRP A 38 11.97 -0.13 -18.01
C TRP A 38 11.19 0.75 -17.01
N ARG A 39 11.61 0.79 -15.74
CA ARG A 39 11.06 1.66 -14.68
C ARG A 39 12.07 2.69 -14.18
N THR A 40 13.15 2.92 -14.92
CA THR A 40 14.03 4.07 -14.71
C THR A 40 13.50 5.28 -15.48
N PHE A 41 13.28 6.39 -14.79
CA PHE A 41 12.83 7.64 -15.42
C PHE A 41 14.01 8.59 -15.62
N PRO A 42 14.16 9.20 -16.82
CA PRO A 42 15.30 10.10 -17.10
C PRO A 42 15.17 11.48 -16.43
N GLY A 43 14.11 11.73 -15.67
CA GLY A 43 13.86 13.02 -15.01
C GLY A 43 14.73 13.17 -13.76
N GLY A 44 15.73 14.05 -13.83
CA GLY A 44 16.56 14.44 -12.70
C GLY A 44 16.72 15.97 -12.63
N PRO A 45 17.08 16.52 -11.45
CA PRO A 45 17.27 15.83 -10.17
C PRO A 45 15.94 15.40 -9.52
N LEU A 46 16.02 14.48 -8.55
CA LEU A 46 14.86 14.15 -7.70
C LEU A 46 14.39 15.42 -6.96
N GLN A 47 13.08 15.64 -6.99
CA GLN A 47 12.47 16.67 -6.15
C GLN A 47 12.52 16.21 -4.68
N PRO A 48 12.65 17.15 -3.72
CA PRO A 48 12.55 16.80 -2.31
C PRO A 48 11.20 16.14 -2.03
N PRO A 49 11.14 15.19 -1.09
CA PRO A 49 9.88 14.61 -0.68
C PRO A 49 8.98 15.75 -0.16
N PRO A 50 7.69 15.73 -0.52
CA PRO A 50 6.79 16.76 -0.05
C PRO A 50 6.54 16.62 1.46
N PRO A 51 6.07 17.68 2.14
CA PRO A 51 5.76 17.61 3.56
C PRO A 51 4.73 16.51 3.86
N GLU A 52 4.94 15.77 4.94
CA GLU A 52 4.02 14.73 5.41
C GLU A 52 2.61 15.27 5.65
N ASP A 53 1.60 14.40 5.51
CA ASP A 53 0.19 14.71 5.79
C ASP A 53 -0.43 13.59 6.63
N ASP A 54 0.05 13.48 7.87
CA ASP A 54 -0.43 12.50 8.85
C ASP A 54 -1.94 12.62 9.05
N ARG A 55 -2.47 13.86 9.05
CA ARG A 55 -3.91 14.10 9.20
C ARG A 55 -4.72 13.47 8.08
N ALA A 56 -4.24 13.48 6.83
CA ALA A 56 -4.93 12.80 5.74
C ALA A 56 -4.88 11.27 5.90
N ALA A 57 -3.74 10.72 6.31
CA ALA A 57 -3.60 9.30 6.60
C ALA A 57 -4.52 8.86 7.73
N GLU A 58 -4.55 9.59 8.86
CA GLU A 58 -5.43 9.34 9.99
C GLU A 58 -6.91 9.38 9.61
N ARG A 59 -7.34 10.39 8.82
CA ARG A 59 -8.73 10.49 8.35
C ARG A 59 -9.14 9.32 7.45
N ARG A 60 -8.20 8.77 6.66
CA ARG A 60 -8.49 7.69 5.69
C ARG A 60 -8.41 6.31 6.30
N LEU A 61 -7.47 6.09 7.21
CA LEU A 61 -7.26 4.82 7.89
C LEU A 61 -8.14 4.69 9.14
N GLY A 62 -8.52 5.80 9.75
CA GLY A 62 -9.24 5.80 11.02
C GLY A 62 -8.42 5.15 12.13
N ARG A 63 -9.09 4.37 12.98
CA ARG A 63 -8.43 3.58 14.02
C ARG A 63 -7.76 2.36 13.37
N ILE A 64 -6.44 2.26 13.49
CA ILE A 64 -5.69 1.06 13.12
C ILE A 64 -6.17 -0.09 14.00
N GLN A 65 -6.54 -1.20 13.36
CA GLN A 65 -6.96 -2.42 14.04
C GLN A 65 -5.76 -3.34 14.26
N ASP A 66 -5.88 -4.21 15.25
CA ASP A 66 -4.90 -5.26 15.47
C ASP A 66 -5.13 -6.39 14.45
N GLY A 67 -4.18 -6.54 13.52
CA GLY A 67 -4.18 -7.59 12.49
C GLY A 67 -4.37 -7.08 11.06
N PRO A 68 -4.31 -7.98 10.06
CA PRO A 68 -4.43 -7.62 8.65
C PRO A 68 -5.84 -7.13 8.31
N GLN A 69 -5.93 -5.97 7.67
CA GLN A 69 -7.20 -5.37 7.25
C GLN A 69 -7.69 -5.83 5.88
N LEU A 70 -6.94 -6.73 5.23
CA LEU A 70 -7.19 -7.26 3.90
C LEU A 70 -7.18 -8.78 3.92
N ARG A 71 -7.81 -9.39 2.91
CA ARG A 71 -7.69 -10.82 2.68
C ARG A 71 -6.26 -11.18 2.24
N ARG A 72 -5.86 -12.42 2.51
CA ARG A 72 -4.51 -12.91 2.17
C ARG A 72 -4.18 -12.73 0.69
N GLU A 73 -5.13 -13.01 -0.20
CA GLU A 73 -4.92 -12.91 -1.65
C GLU A 73 -4.69 -11.46 -2.10
N GLU A 74 -5.30 -10.49 -1.40
CA GLU A 74 -5.10 -9.06 -1.65
C GLU A 74 -3.71 -8.63 -1.18
N ILE A 75 -3.28 -9.13 -0.03
CA ILE A 75 -1.92 -8.90 0.49
C ILE A 75 -0.88 -9.51 -0.46
N ASP A 76 -1.11 -10.73 -0.94
CA ASP A 76 -0.25 -11.40 -1.91
C ASP A 76 -0.14 -10.59 -3.22
N ALA A 77 -1.26 -10.11 -3.75
CA ALA A 77 -1.28 -9.29 -4.97
C ALA A 77 -0.53 -7.96 -4.80
N VAL A 78 -0.68 -7.30 -3.64
CA VAL A 78 0.05 -6.07 -3.32
C VAL A 78 1.55 -6.34 -3.23
N ASN A 79 1.97 -7.35 -2.46
CA ASN A 79 3.38 -7.71 -2.33
C ASN A 79 3.99 -8.11 -3.67
N ALA A 80 3.29 -8.92 -4.47
CA ALA A 80 3.75 -9.30 -5.80
C ALA A 80 3.96 -8.07 -6.70
N ALA A 81 3.03 -7.12 -6.69
CA ALA A 81 3.18 -5.89 -7.46
C ALA A 81 4.34 -5.00 -6.97
N LEU A 82 4.53 -4.89 -5.65
CA LEU A 82 5.65 -4.14 -5.06
C LEU A 82 7.00 -4.75 -5.48
N LEU A 83 7.16 -6.06 -5.30
CA LEU A 83 8.40 -6.78 -5.63
C LEU A 83 8.68 -6.77 -7.14
N LEU A 84 7.65 -6.90 -7.98
CA LEU A 84 7.79 -6.83 -9.44
C LEU A 84 7.83 -5.39 -9.97
N ARG A 85 7.73 -4.39 -9.09
CA ARG A 85 7.62 -2.97 -9.41
C ARG A 85 6.50 -2.68 -10.43
N ARG A 86 5.39 -3.41 -10.39
CA ARG A 86 4.24 -3.24 -11.29
C ARG A 86 3.17 -2.30 -10.71
N PRO A 87 2.47 -1.52 -11.54
CA PRO A 87 1.34 -0.72 -11.08
C PRO A 87 0.17 -1.62 -10.65
N LEU A 88 -0.56 -1.20 -9.62
CA LEU A 88 -1.79 -1.84 -9.16
C LEU A 88 -3.01 -1.09 -9.70
N LEU A 89 -3.90 -1.80 -10.39
CA LEU A 89 -5.23 -1.30 -10.73
C LEU A 89 -6.26 -1.91 -9.79
N ILE A 90 -6.87 -1.07 -8.96
CA ILE A 90 -7.85 -1.51 -7.95
C ILE A 90 -9.25 -1.22 -8.46
N THR A 91 -10.05 -2.27 -8.65
CA THR A 91 -11.44 -2.17 -9.11
C THR A 91 -12.42 -2.57 -8.01
N GLY A 92 -13.62 -1.97 -8.00
CA GLY A 92 -14.69 -2.38 -7.09
C GLY A 92 -15.71 -1.27 -6.84
N PRO A 93 -16.83 -1.59 -6.16
CA PRO A 93 -17.90 -0.65 -5.85
C PRO A 93 -17.40 0.62 -5.14
N PRO A 94 -18.13 1.75 -5.21
CA PRO A 94 -17.82 2.92 -4.38
C PRO A 94 -17.87 2.54 -2.89
N GLY A 95 -16.99 3.14 -2.07
CA GLY A 95 -16.98 2.93 -0.62
C GLY A 95 -16.20 1.72 -0.09
N VAL A 96 -15.69 0.82 -0.94
CA VAL A 96 -14.97 -0.40 -0.48
C VAL A 96 -13.52 -0.19 -0.02
N GLY A 97 -13.10 1.04 0.26
CA GLY A 97 -11.76 1.31 0.78
C GLY A 97 -10.61 1.31 -0.24
N LYS A 98 -10.89 1.42 -1.55
CA LYS A 98 -9.83 1.48 -2.60
C LYS A 98 -8.78 2.57 -2.34
N SER A 99 -9.21 3.77 -1.96
CA SER A 99 -8.29 4.84 -1.58
C SER A 99 -7.58 4.52 -0.28
N THR A 100 -8.29 3.94 0.70
CA THR A 100 -7.72 3.52 1.99
C THR A 100 -6.55 2.57 1.80
N LEU A 101 -6.61 1.64 0.83
CA LEU A 101 -5.50 0.75 0.49
C LEU A 101 -4.20 1.51 0.15
N ALA A 102 -4.29 2.60 -0.60
CA ALA A 102 -3.10 3.39 -0.93
C ALA A 102 -2.46 4.03 0.32
N TYR A 103 -3.27 4.53 1.25
CA TYR A 103 -2.78 5.07 2.52
C TYR A 103 -2.23 3.98 3.45
N LEU A 104 -2.83 2.78 3.40
CA LEU A 104 -2.40 1.64 4.19
C LEU A 104 -0.99 1.20 3.77
N ILE A 105 -0.77 1.05 2.47
CA ILE A 105 0.52 0.71 1.88
C ILE A 105 1.55 1.80 2.19
N ALA A 106 1.22 3.06 1.94
CA ALA A 106 2.15 4.17 2.13
C ALA A 106 2.61 4.30 3.59
N ARG A 107 1.68 4.17 4.54
CA ARG A 107 1.99 4.25 5.96
C ARG A 107 2.84 3.07 6.41
N GLU A 108 2.47 1.84 6.03
CA GLU A 108 3.16 0.64 6.49
C GLU A 108 4.55 0.46 5.89
N LEU A 109 4.77 0.95 4.68
CA LEU A 109 6.08 0.91 4.02
C LEU A 109 6.88 2.21 4.21
N GLY A 110 6.38 3.18 4.99
CA GLY A 110 7.09 4.45 5.23
C GLY A 110 7.36 5.26 3.95
N LEU A 111 6.48 5.21 2.95
CA LEU A 111 6.66 5.88 1.65
C LEU A 111 6.36 7.40 1.67
N GLY A 112 6.07 7.94 2.85
CA GLY A 112 5.57 9.29 3.05
C GLY A 112 4.13 9.47 2.59
N ARG A 113 3.71 10.72 2.39
CA ARG A 113 2.32 11.03 2.02
C ARG A 113 1.88 10.43 0.67
N VAL A 114 0.62 10.03 0.61
CA VAL A 114 -0.04 9.66 -0.65
C VAL A 114 -0.22 10.90 -1.54
N LEU A 115 0.07 10.77 -2.83
CA LEU A 115 -0.13 11.82 -3.84
C LEU A 115 -1.41 11.56 -4.64
N PRO A 116 -2.55 12.20 -4.29
CA PRO A 116 -3.79 12.02 -5.04
C PRO A 116 -3.76 12.81 -6.34
N TRP A 117 -4.07 12.14 -7.45
CA TRP A 117 -4.30 12.79 -8.74
C TRP A 117 -5.73 12.52 -9.21
N SER A 118 -6.59 13.53 -9.16
CA SER A 118 -7.95 13.42 -9.68
C SER A 118 -7.97 13.68 -11.18
N VAL A 119 -8.20 12.62 -11.97
CA VAL A 119 -8.41 12.72 -13.42
C VAL A 119 -9.90 12.87 -13.70
N VAL A 120 -10.30 14.03 -14.23
CA VAL A 120 -11.68 14.35 -14.64
C VAL A 120 -11.68 14.89 -16.07
N SER A 121 -12.85 15.09 -16.69
CA SER A 121 -12.96 15.60 -18.07
C SER A 121 -12.28 16.94 -18.32
N ARG A 122 -12.02 17.72 -17.27
CA ARG A 122 -11.31 19.01 -17.31
C ARG A 122 -9.81 18.92 -17.01
N SER A 123 -9.30 17.73 -16.69
CA SER A 123 -7.87 17.51 -16.49
C SER A 123 -7.16 17.61 -17.83
N THR A 124 -6.32 18.62 -17.99
CA THR A 124 -5.48 18.83 -19.18
C THR A 124 -4.02 18.70 -18.78
N LEU A 125 -3.22 18.05 -19.63
CA LEU A 125 -1.77 18.08 -19.50
C LEU A 125 -1.31 19.46 -19.99
N LYS A 126 -0.55 20.19 -19.17
CA LYS A 126 0.13 21.43 -19.56
C LYS A 126 1.61 21.18 -19.67
#